data_AF-A0A958LFW6-F1
#
_entry.id   AF-A0A958LFW6-F1
#
_cell.length_a   1.000
_cell.length_b   1.000
_cell.length_c   1.000
_cell.angle_alpha   90.00
_cell.angle_beta   90.00
_cell.angle_gamma   90.00
#
_symmetry.space_group_name_H-M   'P 1'
#
loop_
_entity.id
_entity.type
_entity.pdbx_description
1 polymer ?
#
loop_
_entity_poly.entity_id
_entity_poly.type
_entity_poly.pdbx_seq_one_letter_code
_entity_poly.pdbx_strand_id
1 'polypeptide(L)'
;MSRPTSKATRARPFRETRRHHSTEAAEDYSELIADLIEEQGEARTCTIAQELGVSHVTALRTIRRLQDEGYMVTAPHKPVELTAKG
;
A
#
# COMPACT_ATOMS: atom_id res chain seq x y z
N MET A 1 -50.76 6.11 -3.55
CA MET A 1 -49.81 5.20 -4.23
C MET A 1 -48.43 5.80 -4.07
N SER A 2 -47.63 5.30 -3.12
CA SER A 2 -46.36 5.91 -2.73
C SER A 2 -45.22 4.94 -2.99
N ARG A 3 -44.28 5.31 -3.86
CA ARG A 3 -42.87 4.89 -3.79
C ARG A 3 -41.98 5.91 -4.52
N PRO A 4 -41.15 6.70 -3.80
CA PRO A 4 -39.96 7.28 -4.38
C PRO A 4 -38.79 6.30 -4.25
N THR A 5 -38.04 6.17 -5.33
CA THR A 5 -36.77 5.45 -5.43
C THR A 5 -35.67 6.14 -4.62
N SER A 6 -34.88 5.42 -3.82
CA SER A 6 -33.62 5.94 -3.29
C SER A 6 -32.51 4.91 -3.37
N LYS A 7 -31.53 5.20 -4.22
CA LYS A 7 -30.34 4.40 -4.52
C LYS A 7 -29.11 5.21 -4.10
N ALA A 8 -28.95 5.55 -2.82
CA ALA A 8 -27.92 6.52 -2.41
C ALA A 8 -27.24 6.33 -1.03
N THR A 9 -27.31 5.17 -0.35
CA THR A 9 -26.76 5.08 1.04
C THR A 9 -25.70 4.00 1.29
N ARG A 10 -25.26 3.19 0.31
CA ARG A 10 -24.33 2.06 0.57
C ARG A 10 -22.82 2.36 0.52
N ALA A 11 -22.39 3.60 0.30
CA ALA A 11 -20.97 3.90 0.04
C ALA A 11 -20.15 4.45 1.22
N ARG A 12 -20.76 4.73 2.38
CA ARG A 12 -20.09 5.42 3.51
C ARG A 12 -19.24 4.54 4.44
N PRO A 13 -19.63 3.31 4.84
CA PRO A 13 -18.81 2.52 5.78
C PRO A 13 -17.52 1.95 5.14
N PHE A 14 -17.41 1.94 3.81
CA PHE A 14 -16.23 1.41 3.10
C PHE A 14 -15.02 2.36 3.02
N ARG A 15 -15.17 3.62 3.44
CA ARG A 15 -14.08 4.61 3.35
C ARG A 15 -13.16 4.59 4.58
N GLU A 16 -13.72 4.36 5.75
CA GLU A 16 -12.97 4.35 7.01
C GLU A 16 -12.12 3.10 7.13
N THR A 17 -12.71 1.92 6.89
CA THR A 17 -11.98 0.64 6.85
C THR A 17 -10.84 0.64 5.83
N ARG A 18 -11.03 1.30 4.67
CA ARG A 18 -9.97 1.43 3.65
C ARG A 18 -8.83 2.35 4.06
N ARG A 19 -9.09 3.37 4.89
CA ARG A 19 -8.05 4.25 5.42
C ARG A 19 -7.23 3.55 6.49
N HIS A 20 -7.87 2.86 7.43
CA HIS A 20 -7.16 2.06 8.44
C HIS A 20 -6.26 1.01 7.79
N HIS A 21 -6.76 0.29 6.79
CA HIS A 21 -5.96 -0.68 6.03
C HIS A 21 -4.97 -0.04 5.04
N SER A 22 -4.98 1.29 4.86
CA SER A 22 -3.90 2.01 4.16
C SER A 22 -2.75 2.29 5.11
N THR A 23 -3.05 2.73 6.33
CA THR A 23 -2.04 3.03 7.34
C THR A 23 -1.32 1.76 7.80
N GLU A 24 -2.07 0.69 8.13
CA GLU A 24 -1.50 -0.60 8.52
C GLU A 24 -0.53 -1.14 7.45
N ALA A 25 -0.98 -1.15 6.19
CA ALA A 25 -0.14 -1.56 5.08
C ALA A 25 1.04 -0.59 4.81
N ALA A 26 0.95 0.68 5.22
CA ALA A 26 2.07 1.61 5.08
C ALA A 26 3.15 1.29 6.13
N GLU A 27 2.76 1.02 7.37
CA GLU A 27 3.66 0.63 8.46
C GLU A 27 4.38 -0.69 8.11
N ASP A 28 3.62 -1.74 7.78
CA ASP A 28 4.19 -3.06 7.43
C ASP A 28 5.20 -2.98 6.26
N TYR A 29 4.87 -2.20 5.22
CA TYR A 29 5.77 -2.05 4.07
C TYR A 29 6.98 -1.21 4.42
N SER A 30 6.85 -0.18 5.25
CA SER A 30 7.96 0.72 5.55
C SER A 30 8.98 0.08 6.49
N GLU A 31 8.52 -0.65 7.51
CA GLU A 31 9.40 -1.45 8.37
C GLU A 31 10.18 -2.47 7.54
N LEU A 32 9.50 -3.26 6.70
CA LEU A 32 10.16 -4.24 5.86
C LEU A 32 11.13 -3.62 4.84
N ILE A 33 10.78 -2.48 4.23
CA ILE A 33 11.68 -1.80 3.29
C ILE A 33 12.93 -1.32 4.02
N ALA A 34 12.80 -0.78 5.23
CA ALA A 34 13.94 -0.38 6.05
C ALA A 34 14.84 -1.57 6.37
N ASP A 35 14.26 -2.68 6.84
CA ASP A 35 15.00 -3.90 7.17
C ASP A 35 15.74 -4.44 5.93
N LEU A 36 15.08 -4.51 4.78
CA LEU A 36 15.71 -4.96 3.53
C LEU A 36 16.84 -4.03 3.06
N ILE A 37 16.72 -2.72 3.30
CA ILE A 37 17.80 -1.76 3.00
C ILE A 37 18.97 -1.96 3.96
N GLU A 38 18.72 -2.21 5.25
CA GLU A 38 19.78 -2.45 6.23
C GLU A 38 20.49 -3.79 6.01
N GLU A 39 19.75 -4.85 5.67
CA GLU A 39 20.30 -6.20 5.49
C GLU A 39 20.93 -6.42 4.10
N GLN A 40 20.29 -5.91 3.04
CA GLN A 40 20.64 -6.21 1.65
C GLN A 40 21.12 -4.99 0.85
N GLY A 41 20.98 -3.78 1.39
CA GLY A 41 21.31 -2.52 0.73
C GLY A 41 20.25 -2.02 -0.26
N GLU A 42 19.25 -2.84 -0.59
CA GLU A 42 18.17 -2.47 -1.51
C GLU A 42 16.86 -3.21 -1.22
N ALA A 43 15.74 -2.50 -1.26
CA ALA A 43 14.41 -3.10 -1.15
C ALA A 43 13.78 -3.31 -2.53
N ARG A 44 13.81 -4.54 -3.05
CA ARG A 44 13.16 -4.89 -4.33
C ARG A 44 11.72 -5.34 -4.12
N THR A 45 10.83 -4.96 -5.03
CA THR A 45 9.42 -5.40 -5.00
C THR A 45 9.25 -6.93 -4.97
N CYS A 46 10.13 -7.67 -5.64
CA CYS A 46 10.11 -9.13 -5.60
C CYS A 46 10.46 -9.70 -4.23
N THR A 47 11.40 -9.09 -3.52
CA THR A 47 11.79 -9.49 -2.15
C THR A 47 10.69 -9.11 -1.17
N ILE A 48 10.18 -7.87 -1.25
CA ILE A 48 9.06 -7.38 -0.44
C ILE A 48 7.85 -8.32 -0.56
N ALA A 49 7.50 -8.75 -1.78
CA ALA A 49 6.38 -9.67 -2.00
C ALA A 49 6.59 -11.04 -1.34
N GLN A 50 7.83 -11.55 -1.35
CA GLN A 50 8.18 -12.82 -0.73
C GLN A 50 8.08 -12.76 0.79
N GLU A 51 8.66 -11.73 1.40
CA GLU A 51 8.66 -11.54 2.86
C GLU A 51 7.24 -11.32 3.41
N LEU A 52 6.40 -10.55 2.70
CA LEU A 52 4.99 -10.35 3.09
C LEU A 52 4.07 -11.54 2.73
N GLY A 53 4.58 -12.57 2.06
CA GLY A 53 3.78 -13.72 1.63
C GLY A 53 2.65 -13.36 0.64
N VAL A 54 2.79 -12.25 -0.10
CA VAL A 54 1.78 -11.78 -1.06
C VAL A 54 2.22 -12.02 -2.51
N SER A 55 1.26 -12.02 -3.43
CA SER A 55 1.60 -12.06 -4.85
C SER A 55 2.37 -10.80 -5.26
N HIS A 56 3.30 -10.93 -6.21
CA HIS A 56 4.03 -9.79 -6.78
C HIS A 56 3.09 -8.69 -7.31
N VAL A 57 1.95 -9.06 -7.90
CA VAL A 57 0.94 -8.12 -8.38
C VAL A 57 0.26 -7.37 -7.23
N THR A 58 0.04 -8.03 -6.09
CA THR A 58 -0.49 -7.41 -4.88
C THR A 58 0.50 -6.39 -4.33
N ALA A 59 1.77 -6.79 -4.17
CA ALA A 59 2.83 -5.89 -3.71
C ALA A 59 2.96 -4.66 -4.61
N LEU A 60 2.98 -4.83 -5.95
CA LEU A 60 3.01 -3.72 -6.89
C LEU A 60 1.83 -2.75 -6.73
N ARG A 61 0.62 -3.27 -6.50
CA ARG A 61 -0.57 -2.43 -6.30
C ARG A 61 -0.49 -1.63 -5.01
N THR A 62 -0.08 -2.27 -3.92
CA THR A 62 0.11 -1.59 -2.63
C THR A 62 1.23 -0.57 -2.72
N ILE A 63 2.35 -0.92 -3.37
CA ILE A 63 3.48 -0.03 -3.54
C ILE A 63 3.09 1.23 -4.31
N ARG A 64 2.38 1.05 -5.43
CA ARG A 64 1.89 2.18 -6.22
C ARG A 64 0.94 3.06 -5.41
N ARG A 65 0.04 2.47 -4.62
CA ARG A 65 -0.85 3.21 -3.73
C ARG A 65 -0.06 4.04 -2.69
N LEU A 66 0.90 3.42 -2.01
CA LEU A 66 1.72 4.09 -1.01
C LEU A 66 2.61 5.18 -1.62
N GLN A 67 3.03 5.01 -2.87
CA GLN A 67 3.72 6.04 -3.65
C GLN A 67 2.80 7.23 -3.97
N ASP A 68 1.57 6.98 -4.42
CA ASP A 68 0.54 8.03 -4.61
C ASP A 68 0.19 8.75 -3.29
N GLU A 69 0.28 8.06 -2.15
CA GLU A 69 0.10 8.63 -0.80
C GLU A 69 1.36 9.29 -0.23
N GLY A 70 2.49 9.21 -0.95
CA GLY A 70 3.75 9.85 -0.61
C GLY A 70 4.53 9.22 0.55
N TYR A 71 4.35 7.92 0.81
CA TYR A 71 5.14 7.19 1.81
C TYR A 71 6.49 6.72 1.24
N MET A 72 6.54 6.41 -0.05
CA MET A 72 7.73 5.85 -0.69
C MET A 72 7.80 6.21 -2.17
N VAL A 73 8.97 6.01 -2.77
CA VAL A 73 9.21 6.27 -4.18
C VAL A 73 9.87 5.05 -4.82
N THR A 74 9.50 4.78 -6.06
CA THR A 74 10.16 3.76 -6.87
C THR A 74 10.01 4.10 -8.35
N ALA A 75 10.95 3.64 -9.14
CA ALA A 75 10.97 3.79 -10.59
C ALA A 75 11.06 2.40 -11.27
N PRO A 76 10.75 2.27 -12.56
CA PRO A 76 10.83 0.99 -13.25
C PRO A 76 12.20 0.34 -13.09
N HIS A 77 12.21 -0.91 -12.64
CA HIS A 77 13.42 -1.70 -12.38
C HIS A 77 14.37 -1.12 -11.31
N LYS A 78 13.90 -0.16 -10.51
CA LYS A 78 14.64 0.39 -9.37
C LYS A 78 14.12 -0.18 -8.05
N PRO A 79 14.96 -0.22 -7.01
CA PRO A 79 14.49 -0.52 -5.67
C PRO A 79 13.46 0.52 -5.19
N VAL A 80 12.73 0.15 -4.14
CA VAL A 80 11.82 1.03 -3.42
C VAL A 80 12.64 1.79 -2.37
N GLU A 81 12.40 3.09 -2.27
CA GLU A 81 13.03 3.97 -1.29
C GLU A 81 11.95 4.64 -0.43
N LEU A 82 12.22 4.78 0.87
CA LEU A 82 11.31 5.47 1.78
C LEU A 82 11.45 6.98 1.63
N THR A 83 10.32 7.69 1.76
CA THR A 83 10.31 9.15 1.91
C THR A 83 10.33 9.52 3.39
N ALA A 84 10.41 10.81 3.74
CA ALA A 84 10.32 11.26 5.14
C ALA A 84 8.99 10.92 5.86
N LYS A 85 7.98 10.44 5.11
CA LYS A 85 6.67 10.04 5.66
C LYS A 85 6.58 8.52 5.93
N GLY A 86 7.38 7.74 5.21
CA GLY A 86 7.48 6.29 5.36
C GLY A 86 8.59 5.94 6.34
#